data_AF-A0AA84ZJM2-F1
#
_entry.id   AF-A0AA84ZJM2-F1
#
_cell.length_a   1.000
_cell.length_b   1.000
_cell.length_c   1.000
_cell.angle_alpha   90.00
_cell.angle_beta   90.00
_cell.angle_gamma   90.00
#
_symmetry.space_group_name_H-M   'P 1'
#
loop_
_entity.id
_entity.type
_entity.pdbx_description
1 polymer ?
#
loop_
_entity_poly.entity_id
_entity_poly.type
_entity_poly.pdbx_seq_one_letter_code
_entity_poly.pdbx_strand_id
1 'polypeptide(L)'
;MGSLLEGIDDHVAVFMSLPAIVLFLIVVGCVWGYFRPSTRPRQSTQSSTRIRSVSNSDYDCPICMEFPSLMIETNCGHRFCAECFILHWKRTIYSRVISCPMCRGRVNL
;
A
#
# COMPACT_ATOMS: atom_id res chain seq x y z
N MET A 1 -19.47 -38.23 31.72
CA MET A 1 -20.03 -37.60 30.51
C MET A 1 -19.10 -36.44 30.14
N GLY A 2 -18.00 -36.66 29.43
CA GLY A 2 -17.06 -35.56 29.18
C GLY A 2 -15.68 -35.95 28.66
N SER A 3 -15.58 -36.72 27.58
CA SER A 3 -14.27 -37.06 27.00
C SER A 3 -14.35 -37.58 25.55
N LEU A 4 -15.25 -37.01 24.73
CA LEU A 4 -15.29 -37.28 23.27
C LEU A 4 -15.00 -36.04 22.41
N LEU A 5 -14.61 -34.92 23.02
CA LEU A 5 -14.22 -33.69 22.32
C LEU A 5 -12.70 -33.47 22.28
N GLU A 6 -11.90 -34.38 22.82
CA GLU A 6 -10.44 -34.23 23.00
C GLU A 6 -9.61 -35.15 22.08
N GLY A 7 -10.21 -35.56 20.96
CA GLY A 7 -9.61 -36.51 20.01
C GLY A 7 -9.76 -36.07 18.57
N ILE A 8 -9.57 -34.78 18.29
CA ILE A 8 -9.25 -34.35 16.92
C ILE A 8 -7.73 -34.44 16.84
N ASP A 9 -7.24 -35.49 16.20
CA ASP A 9 -5.82 -35.69 15.89
C ASP A 9 -5.17 -34.34 15.54
N ASP A 10 -4.05 -34.01 16.18
CA ASP A 10 -3.30 -32.79 15.88
C ASP A 10 -3.04 -32.67 14.37
N HIS A 11 -2.96 -33.81 13.67
CA HIS A 11 -2.91 -33.91 12.22
C HIS A 11 -4.12 -33.31 11.50
N VAL A 12 -5.35 -33.53 11.98
CA VAL A 12 -6.58 -32.97 11.39
C VAL A 12 -6.66 -31.47 11.64
N ALA A 13 -6.32 -31.01 12.86
CA ALA A 13 -6.26 -29.59 13.18
C ALA A 13 -5.20 -28.85 12.34
N VAL A 14 -4.03 -29.46 12.16
CA VAL A 14 -2.96 -28.96 11.28
C VAL A 14 -3.41 -28.96 9.82
N PHE A 15 -4.05 -30.02 9.33
CA PHE A 15 -4.52 -30.09 7.94
C PHE A 15 -5.60 -29.05 7.62
N MET A 16 -6.46 -28.72 8.58
CA MET A 16 -7.51 -27.71 8.42
C MET A 16 -7.01 -26.28 8.58
N SER A 17 -5.96 -26.06 9.38
CA SER A 17 -5.39 -24.72 9.64
C SER A 17 -4.30 -24.32 8.66
N LEU A 18 -3.50 -25.26 8.13
CA LEU A 18 -2.46 -25.00 7.13
C LEU A 18 -2.96 -24.21 5.91
N PRO A 19 -4.07 -24.55 5.23
CA PRO A 19 -4.54 -23.76 4.10
C PRO A 19 -4.94 -22.34 4.52
N ALA A 20 -5.54 -22.16 5.70
CA ALA A 20 -5.88 -20.84 6.23
C ALA A 20 -4.63 -20.01 6.57
N ILE A 21 -3.61 -20.63 7.17
CA ILE A 21 -2.32 -19.99 7.48
C ILE A 21 -1.58 -19.64 6.19
N VAL A 22 -1.55 -20.52 5.19
CA VAL A 22 -0.92 -20.26 3.90
C VAL A 22 -1.63 -19.11 3.18
N LEU A 23 -2.96 -19.11 3.15
CA LEU A 23 -3.73 -17.99 2.60
C LEU A 23 -3.48 -16.70 3.38
N PHE A 24 -3.41 -16.76 4.70
CA PHE A 24 -3.09 -15.61 5.54
C PHE A 24 -1.68 -15.07 5.26
N LEU A 25 -0.67 -15.93 5.15
CA LEU A 25 0.70 -15.55 4.81
C LEU A 25 0.82 -15.02 3.37
N ILE A 26 0.04 -15.56 2.43
CA ILE A 26 -0.05 -15.03 1.06
C ILE A 26 -0.70 -13.64 1.08
N VAL A 27 -1.80 -13.46 1.81
CA VAL A 27 -2.47 -12.15 1.92
C VAL A 27 -1.57 -11.15 2.62
N VAL A 28 -0.93 -11.51 3.74
CA VAL A 28 0.02 -10.66 4.45
C VAL A 28 1.25 -10.37 3.58
N GLY A 29 1.77 -11.35 2.85
CA GLY A 29 2.90 -11.19 1.93
C GLY A 29 2.55 -10.33 0.71
N CYS A 30 1.35 -10.47 0.16
CA CYS A 30 0.83 -9.57 -0.87
C CYS A 30 0.65 -8.17 -0.33
N VAL A 31 0.05 -7.99 0.85
CA VAL A 31 -0.14 -6.68 1.48
C VAL A 31 1.21 -6.03 1.81
N TRP A 32 2.16 -6.77 2.39
CA TRP A 32 3.51 -6.28 2.66
C TRP A 32 4.28 -6.03 1.36
N GLY A 33 4.15 -6.86 0.33
CA GLY A 33 4.76 -6.64 -0.98
C GLY A 33 4.16 -5.45 -1.73
N TYR A 34 2.85 -5.23 -1.60
CA TYR A 34 2.15 -4.02 -2.02
C TYR A 34 2.57 -2.79 -1.19
N PHE A 35 3.06 -3.01 0.04
CA PHE A 35 3.42 -1.98 1.02
C PHE A 35 4.92 -2.00 1.37
N ARG A 36 5.80 -2.51 0.49
CA ARG A 36 7.25 -2.34 0.64
C ARG A 36 7.66 -1.30 -0.39
N PRO A 37 7.57 0.00 -0.07
CA PRO A 37 8.17 1.00 -0.93
C PRO A 37 9.66 0.69 -0.97
N SER A 38 10.26 0.83 -2.16
CA SER A 38 11.70 0.92 -2.29
C SER A 38 12.15 2.19 -1.56
N THR A 39 12.34 2.10 -0.25
CA THR A 39 13.05 3.09 0.55
C THR A 39 14.50 3.09 0.05
N ARG A 40 14.79 3.89 -0.98
CA ARG A 40 16.17 4.33 -1.18
C ARG A 40 16.50 5.23 0.01
N PRO A 41 17.63 5.01 0.72
CA PRO A 41 18.03 5.93 1.75
C PRO A 41 18.18 7.33 1.15
N ARG A 42 17.51 8.29 1.77
CA ARG A 42 17.59 9.72 1.52
C ARG A 42 19.07 10.15 1.51
N GLN A 43 19.64 10.41 0.33
CA GLN A 43 20.78 11.32 0.27
C GLN A 43 20.24 12.72 0.53
N SER A 44 20.24 13.10 1.80
CA SER A 44 20.09 14.47 2.23
C SER A 44 21.24 15.28 1.65
N THR A 45 21.02 15.94 0.52
CA THR A 45 21.83 17.10 0.15
C THR A 45 21.46 18.19 1.16
N GLN A 46 22.26 18.30 2.21
CA GLN A 46 22.27 19.46 3.09
C GLN A 46 22.74 20.66 2.26
N SER A 47 21.82 21.39 1.63
CA SER A 47 22.06 22.77 1.23
C SER A 47 21.28 23.68 2.17
N SER A 48 22.01 24.13 3.19
CA SER A 48 21.68 25.24 4.06
C SER A 48 21.07 26.42 3.28
N THR A 49 19.86 26.85 3.61
CA THR A 49 19.42 28.26 3.72
C THR A 49 18.01 28.29 4.31
N ARG A 50 17.80 29.14 5.32
CA ARG A 50 16.51 29.44 5.98
C ARG A 50 15.38 29.56 4.96
N ILE A 51 14.17 29.07 5.27
CA ILE A 51 12.87 29.73 5.03
C ILE A 51 11.70 28.73 5.27
N ARG A 52 10.80 29.13 6.16
CA ARG A 52 9.42 28.67 6.41
C ARG A 52 9.25 27.17 6.68
N SER A 53 8.59 26.87 7.79
CA SER A 53 7.83 25.64 8.01
C SER A 53 6.74 25.51 6.94
N VAL A 54 7.14 25.13 5.73
CA VAL A 54 6.24 24.61 4.71
C VAL A 54 5.87 23.23 5.25
N SER A 55 4.59 23.06 5.58
CA SER A 55 4.03 21.79 5.98
C SER A 55 4.55 20.71 5.04
N ASN A 56 5.24 19.72 5.59
CA ASN A 56 5.88 18.60 4.88
C ASN A 56 4.89 17.84 3.95
N SER A 57 3.58 18.10 4.10
CA SER A 57 2.46 17.57 3.33
C SER A 57 2.44 17.89 1.84
N ASP A 58 3.16 18.91 1.35
CA ASP A 58 3.14 19.25 -0.08
C ASP A 58 3.98 18.30 -0.93
N TYR A 59 4.87 17.56 -0.26
CA TYR A 59 5.87 16.70 -0.88
C TYR A 59 5.70 15.22 -0.52
N ASP A 60 4.97 14.95 0.57
CA ASP A 60 4.67 13.59 1.00
C ASP A 60 3.44 13.06 0.26
N CYS A 61 3.49 11.81 -0.17
CA CYS A 61 2.33 11.19 -0.81
C CYS A 61 1.21 10.97 0.24
N PRO A 62 -0.03 11.42 0.00
CA PRO A 62 -1.12 11.28 0.98
C PRO A 62 -1.58 9.82 1.20
N ILE A 63 -1.08 8.87 0.39
CA ILE A 63 -1.43 7.45 0.47
C ILE A 63 -0.42 6.69 1.34
N CYS A 64 0.89 6.89 1.09
CA CYS A 64 1.96 6.19 1.82
C CYS A 64 2.68 7.06 2.87
N MET A 65 2.35 8.35 2.95
CA MET A 65 2.95 9.34 3.86
C MET A 65 4.49 9.41 3.78
N GLU A 66 5.05 9.04 2.62
CA GLU A 66 6.49 9.04 2.36
C GLU A 66 6.82 9.97 1.18
N PHE A 67 8.07 10.44 1.09
CA PHE A 67 8.57 11.27 0.01
C PHE A 67 9.10 10.42 -1.15
N PRO A 68 8.35 10.24 -2.26
CA PRO A 68 8.81 9.45 -3.38
C PRO A 68 9.75 10.26 -4.28
N SER A 69 10.67 9.58 -4.95
CA SER A 69 11.51 10.21 -5.99
C SER A 69 10.70 10.65 -7.21
N LEU A 70 9.50 10.09 -7.41
CA LEU A 70 8.63 10.40 -8.54
C LEU A 70 7.20 10.66 -8.05
N MET A 71 6.83 11.94 -8.07
CA MET A 71 5.46 12.41 -7.84
C MET A 71 4.74 12.51 -9.19
N ILE A 72 3.55 11.93 -9.28
CA ILE A 72 2.66 12.10 -10.42
C ILE A 72 1.59 13.11 -10.00
N GLU A 73 1.44 14.18 -10.78
CA GLU A 73 0.32 15.10 -10.68
C GLU A 73 -0.78 14.65 -11.63
N THR A 74 -1.97 14.39 -11.08
CA THR A 74 -3.16 14.10 -11.89
C THR A 74 -3.76 15.39 -12.44
N ASN A 75 -4.53 15.31 -13.52
CA ASN A 75 -5.24 16.46 -14.12
C ASN A 75 -6.16 17.23 -13.14
N CYS A 76 -6.58 16.59 -12.04
CA CYS A 76 -7.36 17.24 -10.98
C CYS A 76 -6.51 17.98 -9.93
N GLY A 77 -5.19 18.06 -10.13
CA GLY A 77 -4.25 18.76 -9.26
C GLY A 77 -3.75 17.97 -8.04
N HIS A 78 -4.23 16.73 -7.84
CA HIS A 78 -3.75 15.89 -6.74
C HIS A 78 -2.45 15.18 -7.11
N ARG A 79 -1.50 15.18 -6.17
CA ARG A 79 -0.18 14.57 -6.33
C ARG A 79 -0.05 13.30 -5.51
N PHE A 80 0.53 12.27 -6.11
CA PHE A 80 0.77 10.97 -5.47
C PHE A 80 2.10 10.39 -5.87
N CYS A 81 2.61 9.43 -5.10
CA CYS A 81 3.72 8.61 -5.53
C CYS A 81 3.33 7.75 -6.74
N ALA A 82 4.25 7.58 -7.70
CA ALA A 82 3.98 6.79 -8.90
C ALA A 82 3.49 5.37 -8.58
N GLU A 83 4.12 4.72 -7.60
CA GLU A 83 3.72 3.40 -7.11
C GLU A 83 2.28 3.40 -6.58
N CYS A 84 1.94 4.38 -5.73
CA CYS A 84 0.64 4.53 -5.10
C CYS A 84 -0.47 4.71 -6.15
N PHE A 85 -0.17 5.50 -7.18
CA PHE A 85 -1.08 5.73 -8.30
C PHE A 85 -1.27 4.45 -9.14
N ILE A 86 -0.19 3.74 -9.48
CA ILE A 86 -0.24 2.49 -10.23
C ILE A 86 -0.97 1.38 -9.45
N LEU A 87 -0.74 1.27 -8.14
CA LEU A 87 -1.41 0.32 -7.26
C LEU A 87 -2.91 0.58 -7.19
N HIS A 88 -3.29 1.85 -7.04
CA HIS A 88 -4.69 2.25 -7.06
C HIS A 88 -5.33 1.87 -8.40
N TRP A 89 -4.66 2.22 -9.51
CA TRP A 89 -5.10 1.90 -10.86
C TRP A 89 -5.27 0.39 -11.09
N LYS A 90 -4.30 -0.42 -10.66
CA LYS A 90 -4.35 -1.89 -10.73
C LYS A 90 -5.54 -2.47 -9.98
N ARG A 91 -5.85 -1.94 -8.80
CA ARG A 91 -7.02 -2.36 -8.01
C ARG A 91 -8.33 -2.03 -8.74
N THR A 92 -8.37 -0.94 -9.47
CA THR A 92 -9.54 -0.46 -10.21
C THR A 92 -9.59 -0.93 -11.66
N ILE A 93 -8.84 -1.98 -12.06
CA ILE A 93 -8.83 -2.50 -13.45
C ILE A 93 -10.24 -2.85 -13.94
N TYR A 94 -11.14 -3.27 -13.04
CA TYR A 94 -12.55 -3.53 -13.37
C TYR A 94 -13.31 -2.28 -13.84
N SER A 95 -12.89 -1.08 -13.43
CA SER A 95 -13.63 0.16 -13.66
C SER A 95 -13.38 0.80 -15.03
N ARG A 96 -12.48 0.28 -15.87
CA ARG A 96 -12.08 0.83 -17.21
C ARG A 96 -11.71 2.33 -17.26
N VAL A 97 -11.77 3.06 -16.15
CA VAL A 97 -11.63 4.52 -16.06
C VAL A 97 -10.62 4.85 -14.98
N ILE A 98 -9.55 5.57 -15.32
CA ILE A 98 -8.58 6.04 -14.32
C ILE A 98 -9.31 7.05 -13.43
N SER A 99 -9.42 6.74 -12.13
CA SER A 99 -9.98 7.65 -11.13
C SER A 99 -8.90 8.16 -10.20
N CYS A 100 -9.00 9.43 -9.82
CA CYS A 100 -8.13 10.01 -8.80
C CYS A 100 -8.45 9.41 -7.41
N PRO A 101 -7.46 8.94 -6.65
CA PRO A 101 -7.66 8.41 -5.30
C PRO A 101 -8.29 9.41 -4.31
N MET A 102 -8.04 10.72 -4.48
CA MET A 102 -8.54 11.77 -3.59
C MET A 102 -9.96 12.21 -3.93
N CYS A 103 -10.19 12.65 -5.17
CA CYS A 103 -11.48 13.25 -5.55
C CYS A 103 -12.39 12.32 -6.35
N ARG A 104 -11.94 11.11 -6.68
CA ARG A 104 -12.65 10.15 -7.55
C ARG A 104 -12.97 10.67 -8.95
N GLY A 105 -12.43 11.83 -9.33
CA GLY A 105 -12.57 12.41 -10.66
C GLY A 105 -11.83 11.58 -11.70
N ARG A 106 -12.31 11.64 -12.95
CA ARG A 106 -11.66 10.97 -14.09
C ARG A 106 -10.31 11.63 -14.37
N VAL A 107 -9.27 10.81 -14.38
CA VAL A 107 -7.94 11.21 -14.83
C VAL A 107 -7.82 10.92 -16.31
N ASN A 108 -7.70 12.00 -17.09
CA ASN A 108 -7.29 11.89 -18.48
C ASN A 108 -5.76 12.05 -18.51
N LEU A 109 -5.08 11.05 -19.07
CA LEU A 109 -3.66 11.10 -19.39
C LEU A 109 -3.43 11.85 -20.70
#